data_AF-A0A2T0LXB1-F1
#
_entry.id   AF-A0A2T0LXB1-F1
#
_cell.length_a   1.000
_cell.length_b   1.000
_cell.length_c   1.000
_cell.angle_alpha   90.00
_cell.angle_beta   90.00
_cell.angle_gamma   90.00
#
_symmetry.space_group_name_H-M   'P 1'
#
loop_
_entity.id
_entity.type
_entity.pdbx_description
1 polymer ?
#
loop_
_entity_poly.entity_id
_entity_poly.type
_entity_poly.pdbx_seq_one_letter_code
_entity_poly.pdbx_strand_id
1 'polypeptide(L)'
;MSAPRPGSDRPGGNAPAGGYGRSTVAYALEAGPWRSWDELLQWLRGDGLSAPGLTPDELRGLRQDAERACARGAPFSDDLDRVWAELRR
;
A
#
# COMPACT_ATOMS: atom_id res chain seq x y z
N MET A 1 -20.49 19.60 15.12
CA MET A 1 -20.15 19.48 13.69
C MET A 1 -18.99 18.49 13.61
N SER A 2 -19.26 17.28 13.14
CA SER A 2 -18.28 16.18 13.12
C SER A 2 -17.36 16.30 11.91
N ALA A 3 -16.06 16.14 12.12
CA ALA A 3 -15.04 16.17 11.07
C ALA A 3 -15.30 15.10 9.99
N PRO A 4 -14.99 15.37 8.71
CA PRO A 4 -15.09 14.37 7.65
C PRO A 4 -14.16 13.20 7.95
N ARG A 5 -14.68 11.97 7.83
CA ARG A 5 -13.88 10.75 8.00
C ARG A 5 -12.87 10.67 6.84
N PRO A 6 -11.58 10.41 7.11
CA PRO A 6 -10.65 10.06 6.05
C PRO A 6 -11.14 8.75 5.42
N GLY A 7 -11.53 8.81 4.13
CA GLY A 7 -11.96 7.64 3.35
C GLY A 7 -13.15 7.85 2.41
N SER A 8 -13.89 8.96 2.49
CA SER A 8 -15.13 9.15 1.70
C SER A 8 -14.95 9.77 0.31
N ASP A 9 -13.72 10.09 -0.11
CA ASP A 9 -13.43 10.82 -1.36
C ASP A 9 -12.44 10.07 -2.27
N ARG A 10 -12.54 8.72 -2.35
CA ARG A 10 -11.83 7.99 -3.42
C ARG A 10 -12.73 7.96 -4.66
N PRO A 11 -12.47 8.78 -5.70
CA PRO A 11 -13.07 8.55 -7.00
C PRO A 11 -12.75 7.11 -7.43
N GLY A 12 -13.77 6.36 -7.82
CA GLY A 12 -13.70 4.97 -8.29
C GLY A 12 -12.93 4.81 -9.61
N GLY A 13 -11.68 5.26 -9.63
CA GLY A 13 -10.77 5.15 -10.76
C GLY A 13 -10.14 3.77 -10.79
N ASN A 14 -10.81 2.86 -11.50
CA ASN A 14 -10.23 1.69 -12.15
C ASN A 14 -9.26 0.88 -11.27
N ALA A 15 -9.77 0.08 -10.34
CA ALA A 15 -8.95 -0.88 -9.60
C ALA A 15 -8.33 -1.87 -10.59
N PRO A 16 -7.01 -1.82 -10.85
CA PRO A 16 -6.40 -2.76 -11.76
C PRO A 16 -6.31 -4.15 -11.10
N ALA A 17 -6.15 -5.20 -11.90
CA ALA A 17 -6.00 -6.58 -11.43
C ALA A 17 -4.97 -6.63 -10.29
N GLY A 18 -5.43 -6.86 -9.06
CA GLY A 18 -4.66 -6.65 -7.83
C GLY A 18 -5.47 -6.08 -6.66
N GLY A 19 -6.65 -5.51 -6.89
CA GLY A 19 -7.63 -5.20 -5.83
C GLY A 19 -7.33 -3.97 -4.95
N TYR A 20 -6.24 -3.25 -5.20
CA TYR A 20 -5.92 -1.97 -4.55
C TYR A 20 -5.50 -0.89 -5.53
N GLY A 21 -5.68 0.36 -5.09
CA GLY A 21 -5.36 1.55 -5.88
C GLY A 21 -4.06 2.21 -5.43
N ARG A 22 -3.62 3.21 -6.20
CA ARG A 22 -2.43 4.02 -5.88
C ARG A 22 -2.56 4.74 -4.53
N SER A 23 -3.76 5.15 -4.14
CA SER A 23 -4.04 5.77 -2.84
C SER A 23 -3.76 4.83 -1.67
N THR A 24 -3.93 3.51 -1.86
CA THR A 24 -3.61 2.48 -0.86
C THR A 24 -2.10 2.43 -0.61
N VAL A 25 -1.31 2.51 -1.67
CA VAL A 25 0.16 2.55 -1.58
C VAL A 25 0.64 3.83 -0.94
N ALA A 26 0.06 4.98 -1.33
CA ALA A 26 0.37 6.26 -0.70
C ALA A 26 0.12 6.22 0.81
N TYR A 27 -1.05 5.72 1.23
CA TYR A 27 -1.39 5.56 2.64
C TYR A 27 -0.40 4.66 3.38
N ALA A 28 0.01 3.53 2.78
CA ALA A 28 1.00 2.65 3.37
C ALA A 28 2.38 3.33 3.51
N LEU A 29 2.82 4.10 2.52
CA LEU A 29 4.08 4.85 2.59
C LEU A 29 4.03 6.00 3.62
N GLU A 30 2.88 6.66 3.78
CA GLU A 30 2.69 7.71 4.80
C GLU A 30 2.64 7.16 6.23
N ALA A 31 2.33 5.87 6.40
CA ALA A 31 2.24 5.24 7.72
C ALA A 31 3.59 5.07 8.42
N GLY A 32 4.73 5.19 7.72
CA GLY A 32 6.04 5.10 8.34
C GLY A 32 7.21 5.39 7.39
N PRO A 33 8.38 5.79 7.93
CA PRO A 33 9.58 6.07 7.14
C PRO A 33 10.32 4.78 6.76
N TRP A 34 9.70 3.95 5.92
CA TRP A 34 10.24 2.65 5.52
C TRP A 34 11.56 2.78 4.76
N ARG A 35 12.50 1.88 5.05
CA ARG A 35 13.81 1.81 4.38
C ARG A 35 13.96 0.59 3.48
N SER A 36 13.02 -0.36 3.56
CA SER A 36 13.05 -1.58 2.78
C SER A 36 11.66 -2.20 2.58
N TRP A 37 11.55 -3.10 1.61
CA TRP A 37 10.35 -3.92 1.42
C TRP A 37 10.04 -4.75 2.66
N ASP A 38 11.06 -5.24 3.37
CA ASP A 38 10.89 -6.09 4.55
C ASP A 38 10.22 -5.31 5.70
N GLU A 39 10.65 -4.07 5.96
CA GLU A 39 10.03 -3.19 6.95
C GLU A 39 8.56 -2.91 6.61
N LEU A 40 8.27 -2.57 5.35
CA LEU A 40 6.90 -2.36 4.88
C LEU A 40 6.05 -3.63 5.03
N LEU A 41 6.60 -4.80 4.69
CA LEU A 41 5.92 -6.08 4.81
C LEU A 41 5.65 -6.48 6.26
N GLN A 42 6.59 -6.21 7.17
CA GLN A 42 6.39 -6.41 8.60
C GLN A 42 5.22 -5.57 9.10
N TRP A 43 5.16 -4.29 8.72
CA TRP A 43 4.04 -3.42 9.05
C TRP A 43 2.71 -3.93 8.46
N LEU A 44 2.70 -4.31 7.18
CA LEU A 44 1.50 -4.86 6.51
C LEU A 44 0.98 -6.16 7.17
N ARG A 45 1.86 -6.95 7.80
CA ARG A 45 1.49 -8.18 8.53
C ARG A 45 0.99 -7.91 9.95
N GLY A 46 1.41 -6.81 10.57
CA GLY A 46 1.01 -6.39 11.91
C GLY A 46 -0.01 -5.27 11.87
N ASP A 47 0.47 -4.04 12.07
CA ASP A 47 -0.34 -2.81 12.18
C ASP A 47 -1.23 -2.52 10.96
N GLY A 48 -0.82 -2.95 9.76
CA GLY A 48 -1.62 -2.80 8.54
C GLY A 48 -3.02 -3.44 8.64
N LEU A 49 -3.19 -4.47 9.47
CA LEU A 49 -4.51 -5.09 9.72
C LEU A 49 -5.46 -4.19 10.51
N SER A 50 -4.92 -3.26 11.29
CA SER A 50 -5.70 -2.31 12.11
C SER A 50 -5.82 -0.94 11.44
N ALA A 51 -5.24 -0.77 10.25
CA ALA A 51 -5.21 0.50 9.55
C ALA A 51 -6.59 0.82 8.95
N PRO A 52 -7.29 1.87 9.42
CA PRO A 52 -8.65 2.19 8.95
C PRO A 52 -8.70 2.64 7.49
N GLY A 53 -7.55 2.99 6.89
CA GLY A 53 -7.43 3.40 5.49
C GLY A 53 -7.26 2.25 4.50
N LEU A 54 -7.15 1.00 4.98
CA LEU A 54 -6.90 -0.20 4.18
C LEU A 54 -8.01 -1.23 4.39
N THR A 55 -8.62 -1.69 3.30
CA THR A 55 -9.49 -2.86 3.36
C THR A 55 -8.66 -4.16 3.40
N PRO A 56 -9.21 -5.27 3.92
CA PRO A 56 -8.49 -6.55 3.97
C PRO A 56 -8.03 -7.06 2.59
N ASP A 57 -8.81 -6.84 1.54
CA ASP A 57 -8.44 -7.21 0.17
C ASP A 57 -7.33 -6.32 -0.38
N GLU A 58 -7.39 -5.01 -0.12
CA GLU A 58 -6.32 -4.08 -0.51
C GLU A 58 -5.00 -4.43 0.17
N LEU A 59 -5.07 -4.73 1.48
CA LEU A 59 -3.91 -5.16 2.26
C LEU A 59 -3.32 -6.46 1.70
N ARG A 60 -4.17 -7.43 1.37
CA ARG A 60 -3.74 -8.71 0.79
C ARG A 60 -3.04 -8.51 -0.55
N GLY A 61 -3.63 -7.71 -1.45
CA GLY A 61 -3.04 -7.41 -2.75
C GLY A 61 -1.70 -6.69 -2.62
N LEU A 62 -1.66 -5.62 -1.82
CA LEU A 62 -0.44 -4.87 -1.58
C LEU A 62 0.67 -5.74 -1.00
N ARG A 63 0.33 -6.62 -0.04
CA ARG A 63 1.30 -7.56 0.55
C ARG A 63 1.84 -8.52 -0.49
N GLN A 64 0.99 -9.12 -1.33
CA GLN A 64 1.42 -10.06 -2.36
C GLN A 64 2.38 -9.41 -3.37
N ASP A 65 2.08 -8.19 -3.80
CA ASP A 65 2.92 -7.47 -4.76
C ASP A 65 4.23 -6.99 -4.12
N ALA A 66 4.20 -6.54 -2.86
CA ALA A 66 5.41 -6.20 -2.12
C ALA A 66 6.29 -7.44 -1.85
N GLU A 67 5.70 -8.60 -1.52
CA GLU A 67 6.41 -9.88 -1.38
C GLU A 67 7.09 -10.27 -2.70
N ARG A 68 6.41 -10.07 -3.84
CA ARG A 68 6.96 -10.32 -5.18
C ARG A 68 8.11 -9.38 -5.53
N ALA A 69 7.97 -8.08 -5.26
CA ALA A 69 9.03 -7.09 -5.47
C ALA A 69 10.27 -7.41 -4.62
N CYS A 70 10.06 -7.80 -3.35
CA CYS A 70 11.11 -8.22 -2.45
C CYS A 70 11.81 -9.51 -2.94
N ALA A 71 11.05 -10.53 -3.36
CA ALA A 71 11.58 -11.79 -3.87
C ALA A 71 12.38 -11.61 -5.18
N ARG A 72 12.03 -10.60 -5.98
CA ARG A 72 12.77 -10.20 -7.20
C ARG A 72 14.04 -9.40 -6.90
N GLY A 73 14.27 -8.99 -5.66
CA GLY A 73 15.38 -8.11 -5.29
C GLY A 73 15.23 -6.69 -5.83
N ALA A 74 14.00 -6.22 -6.06
CA ALA A 74 13.76 -4.86 -6.52
C ALA A 74 14.21 -3.84 -5.45
N PRO A 75 14.88 -2.74 -5.83
CA PRO A 75 15.26 -1.71 -4.87
C PRO A 75 13.99 -1.06 -4.29
N PHE A 76 13.98 -0.88 -2.97
CA PHE A 76 12.93 -0.12 -2.31
C PHE A 76 13.12 1.38 -2.56
N SER A 77 12.02 2.13 -2.68
CA SER A 77 12.02 3.59 -2.79
C SER A 77 10.94 4.14 -1.86
N ASP A 78 11.15 5.35 -1.35
CA ASP A 78 10.14 6.14 -0.63
C ASP A 78 9.22 6.94 -1.57
N ASP A 79 9.60 7.03 -2.85
CA ASP A 79 8.82 7.68 -3.90
C ASP A 79 7.62 6.82 -4.33
N LEU A 80 6.42 7.39 -4.19
CA LEU A 80 5.15 6.72 -4.50
C LEU A 80 5.07 6.26 -5.96
N ASP A 81 5.53 7.06 -6.92
CA ASP A 81 5.48 6.70 -8.34
C ASP A 81 6.37 5.48 -8.62
N ARG A 82 7.57 5.46 -8.04
CA ARG A 82 8.51 4.34 -8.18
C ARG A 82 7.99 3.07 -7.53
N VAL A 83 7.47 3.16 -6.30
CA VAL A 83 6.88 2.01 -5.60
C VAL A 83 5.67 1.49 -6.37
N TRP A 84 4.76 2.38 -6.78
CA TRP A 84 3.58 2.00 -7.56
C TRP A 84 3.95 1.30 -8.87
N ALA A 85 4.92 1.83 -9.62
CA ALA A 85 5.40 1.21 -10.85
C ALA A 85 6.02 -0.17 -10.58
N GLU A 86 6.76 -0.32 -9.48
CA GLU A 86 7.42 -1.57 -9.14
C GLU A 86 6.44 -2.66 -8.69
N LEU A 87 5.40 -2.30 -7.94
CA LEU A 87 4.33 -3.21 -7.52
C LEU A 87 3.46 -3.71 -8.69
N ARG A 88 3.43 -2.96 -9.81
CA ARG A 88 2.64 -3.30 -11.01
C ARG A 88 3.39 -4.14 -12.04
N ARG A 89 4.64 -4.55 -11.75
CA ARG A 89 5.46 -5.44 -12.59
C ARG A 89 5.20 -6.91 -12.29
#